data_AF-A0A3D1P6E7-F1
#
_entry.id   AF-A0A3D1P6E7-F1
#
_cell.length_a   1.000
_cell.length_b   1.000
_cell.length_c   1.000
_cell.angle_alpha   90.00
_cell.angle_beta   90.00
_cell.angle_gamma   90.00
#
_symmetry.space_group_name_H-M   'P 1'
#
loop_
_entity.id
_entity.type
_entity.pdbx_description
1 polymer ?
#
loop_
_entity_poly.entity_id
_entity_poly.type
_entity_poly.pdbx_seq_one_letter_code
_entity_poly.pdbx_strand_id
1 'polypeptide(L)'
;MTIHPLLQQAFAQGRALKVISGLNNFNAERVAATVTAAQQGGATFVDIAADADLVRLARQLTNLPICVSAVEPEKLRAAVAAGADLIEIGNFDSFY
;
A
#
# COMPACT_ATOMS: atom_id res chain seq x y z
N MET A 1 -13.03 -14.95 -1.73
CA MET A 1 -11.93 -13.98 -1.51
C MET A 1 -11.12 -14.48 -0.33
N THR A 2 -9.82 -14.65 -0.49
CA THR A 2 -8.92 -15.14 0.56
C THR A 2 -7.98 -14.00 0.92
N ILE A 3 -7.89 -13.68 2.21
CA ILE A 3 -6.96 -12.67 2.72
C ILE A 3 -5.51 -13.16 2.53
N HIS A 4 -4.57 -12.25 2.26
CA HIS A 4 -3.16 -12.59 2.12
C HIS A 4 -2.65 -13.28 3.40
N PRO A 5 -1.99 -14.45 3.33
CA PRO A 5 -1.64 -15.26 4.52
C PRO A 5 -0.83 -14.50 5.58
N LEU A 6 0.15 -13.70 5.14
CA LEU A 6 0.95 -12.85 6.03
C LEU A 6 0.06 -11.87 6.84
N LEU A 7 -0.95 -11.29 6.19
CA LEU A 7 -1.86 -10.36 6.83
C LEU A 7 -2.80 -11.07 7.79
N GLN A 8 -3.34 -12.23 7.39
CA GLN A 8 -4.18 -13.03 8.26
C GLN A 8 -3.46 -13.36 9.57
N GLN A 9 -2.22 -13.80 9.48
CA GLN A 9 -1.40 -14.12 10.66
C GLN A 9 -1.11 -12.88 11.50
N ALA A 10 -0.70 -11.78 10.88
CA ALA A 10 -0.35 -10.55 11.60
C ALA A 10 -1.56 -9.92 12.31
N PHE A 11 -2.74 -9.95 11.67
CA PHE A 11 -3.98 -9.49 12.28
C PHE A 11 -4.44 -10.41 13.41
N ALA A 12 -4.40 -11.73 13.22
CA ALA A 12 -4.76 -12.69 14.28
C ALA A 12 -3.88 -12.54 15.53
N GLN A 13 -2.64 -12.10 15.36
CA GLN A 13 -1.68 -11.90 16.45
C GLN A 13 -1.65 -10.46 16.99
N GLY A 14 -2.48 -9.55 16.45
CA GLY A 14 -2.53 -8.15 16.89
C GLY A 14 -1.23 -7.37 16.70
N ARG A 15 -0.39 -7.77 15.74
CA ARG A 15 0.96 -7.22 15.50
C ARG A 15 1.16 -6.68 14.10
N ALA A 16 0.07 -6.39 13.39
CA ALA A 16 0.14 -5.82 12.05
C ALA A 16 0.65 -4.37 12.12
N LEU A 17 1.70 -4.08 11.35
CA LEU A 17 2.25 -2.74 11.16
C LEU A 17 2.08 -2.29 9.71
N LYS A 18 1.26 -1.26 9.49
CA LYS A 18 1.06 -0.57 8.20
C LYS A 18 2.00 0.63 8.13
N VAL A 19 2.82 0.71 7.08
CA VAL A 19 3.63 1.91 6.81
C VAL A 19 3.08 2.63 5.58
N ILE A 20 2.76 3.91 5.73
CA ILE A 20 2.03 4.69 4.73
C ILE A 20 2.96 5.72 4.08
N SER A 21 3.09 5.70 2.74
CA SER A 21 3.89 6.68 1.99
C SER A 21 3.16 7.99 1.69
N GLY A 22 1.84 8.03 1.92
CA GLY A 22 0.96 9.18 1.77
C GLY A 22 -0.05 9.03 0.63
N LEU A 23 -1.33 9.29 0.91
CA LEU A 23 -2.45 9.16 -0.03
C LEU A 23 -2.35 10.09 -1.24
N ASN A 24 -1.69 11.25 -1.09
CA ASN A 24 -1.46 12.23 -2.15
C ASN A 24 0.05 12.35 -2.51
N ASN A 25 0.83 11.30 -2.25
CA ASN A 25 2.25 11.26 -2.58
C ASN A 25 2.48 10.41 -3.85
N PHE A 26 2.61 11.10 -4.98
CA PHE A 26 2.90 10.48 -6.29
C PHE A 26 4.37 10.60 -6.71
N ASN A 27 5.26 11.04 -5.80
CA ASN A 27 6.68 11.11 -6.09
C ASN A 27 7.33 9.72 -5.97
N ALA A 28 7.69 9.12 -7.10
CA ALA A 28 8.24 7.77 -7.17
C ALA A 28 9.46 7.54 -6.26
N GLU A 29 10.39 8.49 -6.21
CA GLU A 29 11.61 8.37 -5.38
C GLU A 29 11.27 8.34 -3.88
N ARG A 30 10.37 9.22 -3.43
CA ARG A 30 9.92 9.25 -2.04
C ARG A 30 9.14 7.99 -1.66
N VAL A 31 8.26 7.53 -2.56
CA VAL A 31 7.52 6.28 -2.35
C VAL A 31 8.49 5.11 -2.27
N ALA A 32 9.46 5.01 -3.19
CA ALA A 32 10.48 3.97 -3.19
C ALA A 32 11.32 3.97 -1.90
N ALA A 33 11.73 5.15 -1.43
CA ALA A 33 12.46 5.30 -0.17
C ALA A 33 11.65 4.77 1.02
N THR A 34 10.38 5.17 1.15
CA THR A 34 9.51 4.71 2.23
C THR A 34 9.22 3.21 2.15
N VAL A 35 8.95 2.66 0.95
CA VAL A 35 8.71 1.23 0.74
C VAL A 35 9.95 0.40 1.11
N THR A 36 11.13 0.85 0.70
CA THR A 36 12.40 0.18 1.01
C THR A 36 12.68 0.20 2.52
N ALA A 37 12.45 1.35 3.16
CA ALA A 37 12.60 1.47 4.61
C ALA A 37 11.58 0.59 5.37
N ALA A 38 10.34 0.50 4.90
CA ALA A 38 9.30 -0.33 5.51
C ALA A 38 9.67 -1.82 5.49
N GLN A 39 10.17 -2.32 4.36
CA GLN A 39 10.71 -3.68 4.23
C GLN A 39 11.84 -3.93 5.24
N GLN A 40 12.84 -3.04 5.27
CA GLN A 40 13.99 -3.18 6.18
C GLN A 40 13.59 -3.07 7.66
N GLY A 41 12.58 -2.26 7.96
CA GLY A 41 12.05 -2.06 9.31
C GLY A 41 11.11 -3.16 9.81
N GLY A 42 10.80 -4.18 8.98
CA GLY A 42 9.94 -5.29 9.38
C GLY A 42 8.44 -4.91 9.42
N ALA A 43 8.01 -3.95 8.59
CA ALA A 43 6.59 -3.68 8.41
C ALA A 43 5.83 -4.93 7.95
N THR A 44 4.55 -4.99 8.27
CA THR A 44 3.69 -6.07 7.79
C THR A 44 3.22 -5.80 6.36
N PHE A 45 2.89 -4.56 6.04
CA PHE A 45 2.50 -4.14 4.70
C PHE A 45 2.71 -2.64 4.50
N VAL A 46 2.79 -2.24 3.24
CA VAL A 46 2.91 -0.83 2.84
C VAL A 46 1.60 -0.32 2.27
N ASP A 47 1.42 0.99 2.36
CA ASP A 47 0.29 1.69 1.76
C ASP A 47 0.78 2.90 0.98
N ILE A 48 0.37 2.97 -0.28
CA ILE A 48 0.79 3.96 -1.26
C ILE A 48 -0.43 4.58 -1.93
N ALA A 49 -0.26 5.76 -2.55
CA ALA A 49 -1.32 6.35 -3.35
C ALA A 49 -1.77 5.39 -4.47
N ALA A 50 -3.08 5.33 -4.74
CA ALA A 50 -3.63 4.46 -5.77
C ALA A 50 -3.23 4.94 -7.18
N ASP A 51 -2.10 4.45 -7.63
CA ASP A 51 -1.51 4.70 -8.94
C ASP A 51 -0.85 3.42 -9.47
N ALA A 52 -1.13 3.06 -10.72
CA ALA A 52 -0.67 1.80 -11.29
C ALA A 52 0.85 1.72 -11.44
N ASP A 53 1.53 2.83 -11.72
CA ASP A 53 2.98 2.87 -11.88
C ASP A 53 3.68 2.79 -10.52
N LEU A 54 3.12 3.42 -9.48
CA LEU A 54 3.61 3.26 -8.11
C LEU A 54 3.45 1.83 -7.60
N VAL A 55 2.34 1.14 -7.92
CA VAL A 55 2.16 -0.28 -7.57
C VAL A 55 3.23 -1.14 -8.23
N ARG A 56 3.47 -0.96 -9.54
CA ARG A 56 4.51 -1.70 -10.27
C ARG A 56 5.89 -1.43 -9.71
N LEU A 57 6.20 -0.17 -9.39
CA LEU A 57 7.46 0.21 -8.75
C LEU A 57 7.62 -0.47 -7.39
N ALA A 58 6.62 -0.38 -6.51
CA ALA A 58 6.67 -0.99 -5.19
C ALA A 58 6.85 -2.52 -5.27
N ARG A 59 6.19 -3.19 -6.22
CA ARG A 59 6.39 -4.64 -6.48
C ARG A 59 7.82 -5.02 -6.85
N GLN A 60 8.58 -4.12 -7.49
CA GLN A 60 9.99 -4.36 -7.80
C GLN A 60 10.90 -4.19 -6.58
N LEU A 61 10.45 -3.49 -5.54
CA LEU A 61 11.26 -3.09 -4.38
C LEU A 61 10.98 -3.93 -3.13
N THR A 62 9.79 -4.53 -3.02
CA THR A 62 9.39 -5.28 -1.81
C THR A 62 8.51 -6.49 -2.11
N ASN A 63 8.58 -7.46 -1.20
CA ASN A 63 7.66 -8.61 -1.14
C ASN A 63 6.55 -8.42 -0.10
N LEU A 64 6.51 -7.27 0.58
CA LEU A 64 5.40 -6.93 1.47
C LEU A 64 4.10 -6.79 0.67
N PRO A 65 2.94 -7.17 1.27
CA PRO A 65 1.65 -6.84 0.71
C PRO A 65 1.52 -5.33 0.45
N ILE A 66 0.88 -4.98 -0.67
CA ILE A 66 0.68 -3.59 -1.08
C ILE A 66 -0.79 -3.23 -0.89
N CYS A 67 -1.04 -2.32 0.05
CA CYS A 67 -2.28 -1.58 0.13
C CYS A 67 -2.19 -0.33 -0.74
N VAL A 68 -3.31 0.04 -1.36
CA VAL A 68 -3.44 1.30 -2.09
C VAL A 68 -4.60 2.11 -1.55
N SER A 69 -4.38 3.40 -1.40
CA SER A 69 -5.36 4.33 -0.83
C SER A 69 -5.78 5.39 -1.82
N ALA A 70 -7.08 5.65 -1.90
CA ALA A 70 -7.67 6.73 -2.70
C ALA A 70 -8.97 7.24 -2.08
N VAL A 71 -9.33 8.48 -2.38
CA VAL A 71 -10.70 8.98 -2.11
C VAL A 71 -11.63 8.64 -3.28
N GLU A 72 -11.10 8.59 -4.50
CA GLU A 72 -11.86 8.30 -5.71
C GLU A 72 -11.85 6.78 -6.02
N PRO A 73 -13.00 6.07 -5.97
CA PRO A 73 -13.06 4.62 -6.16
C PRO A 73 -12.45 4.13 -7.48
N GLU A 74 -12.56 4.92 -8.55
CA GLU A 74 -12.11 4.51 -9.89
C GLU A 74 -10.59 4.32 -9.97
N LYS A 75 -9.81 5.05 -9.15
CA LYS A 75 -8.35 4.91 -9.06
C LYS A 75 -7.97 3.54 -8.50
N LEU A 76 -8.78 2.98 -7.61
CA LEU A 76 -8.54 1.68 -6.97
C LEU A 76 -8.60 0.53 -7.98
N ARG A 77 -9.48 0.62 -9.00
CA ARG A 77 -9.59 -0.41 -10.05
C ARG A 77 -8.27 -0.59 -10.81
N ALA A 78 -7.65 0.51 -11.23
CA ALA A 78 -6.39 0.47 -11.96
C ALA A 78 -5.25 -0.07 -11.11
N ALA A 79 -5.21 0.31 -9.83
CA ALA A 79 -4.21 -0.15 -8.88
C ALA A 79 -4.34 -1.65 -8.56
N VAL A 80 -5.57 -2.17 -8.41
CA VAL A 80 -5.83 -3.62 -8.27
C VAL A 80 -5.38 -4.37 -9.52
N ALA A 81 -5.68 -3.87 -10.72
CA ALA A 81 -5.22 -4.47 -11.97
C ALA A 81 -3.69 -4.46 -12.12
N ALA A 82 -3.01 -3.48 -11.51
CA ALA A 82 -1.55 -3.41 -11.43
C ALA A 82 -0.94 -4.34 -10.36
N GLY A 83 -1.78 -4.99 -9.54
CA GLY A 83 -1.37 -5.98 -8.56
C GLY A 83 -1.35 -5.49 -7.12
N ALA A 84 -2.17 -4.50 -6.73
CA ALA A 84 -2.39 -4.20 -5.31
C ALA A 84 -3.11 -5.38 -4.60
N ASP A 85 -2.71 -5.66 -3.35
CA ASP A 85 -3.26 -6.75 -2.52
C ASP A 85 -4.47 -6.30 -1.68
N LEU A 86 -4.50 -5.02 -1.32
CA LEU A 86 -5.55 -4.40 -0.51
C LEU A 86 -5.90 -3.03 -1.07
N ILE A 87 -7.16 -2.64 -0.90
CA ILE A 87 -7.63 -1.29 -1.18
C ILE A 87 -8.09 -0.64 0.12
N GLU A 88 -7.84 0.65 0.23
CA GLU A 88 -8.41 1.51 1.25
C GLU A 88 -9.08 2.68 0.56
N ILE A 89 -10.35 2.92 0.91
CA ILE A 89 -11.09 4.08 0.43
C ILE A 89 -11.14 5.12 1.55
N GLY A 90 -10.50 6.26 1.30
CA GLY A 90 -10.49 7.39 2.20
C GLY A 90 -11.81 8.17 2.13
N ASN A 91 -12.25 8.71 3.26
CA ASN A 91 -13.42 9.58 3.33
C ASN A 91 -13.10 11.05 3.02
N PHE A 92 -11.82 11.44 3.14
CA PHE A 92 -11.38 12.82 3.05
C PHE A 92 -10.05 12.93 2.29
N ASP A 93 -9.79 14.11 1.73
CA ASP A 93 -8.51 14.42 1.07
C ASP A 93 -7.36 14.62 2.07
N SER A 94 -6.16 14.88 1.56
CA SER A 94 -4.95 14.99 2.37
C SER A 94 -4.88 16.22 3.30
N PHE A 95 -5.81 17.17 3.21
CA PHE A 95 -5.83 18.42 3.98
C PHE A 95 -7.03 18.54 4.94
N TYR A 96 -7.80 17.47 5.10
CA TYR A 96 -8.88 17.36 6.09
C TYR A 96 -8.38 16.94 7.47
#